data_AF-T2MDF4-F1
#
_entry.id   AF-T2MDF4-F1
#
_cell.length_a   1.000
_cell.length_b   1.000
_cell.length_c   1.000
_cell.angle_alpha   90.00
_cell.angle_beta   90.00
_cell.angle_gamma   90.00
#
_symmetry.space_group_name_H-M   'P 1'
#
loop_
_entity.id
_entity.type
_entity.pdbx_description
1 polymer ?
#
loop_
_entity_poly.entity_id
_entity_poly.type
_entity_poly.pdbx_seq_one_letter_code
_entity_poly.pdbx_strand_id
1 'polypeptide(L)'
;RKMAKSEKSDKLVTSMNGSKDTTHVSFLCQECYQPLRIDTSLYSLDQELYKDLETSFPNLNSEEPIDNDCKGMEDIMKSSDVIRQIIQSKTSSGAGNGFALIGEAASGAKADNFSHRIKISAQLFDIMSGNTDIDHPLCEECTDSLLNKLDVQLHIAENELESYQDLLLTLQSQGEDEDPDLDEELRLLRLEEKELMEELANIEKEHKKLEDDKKEMLEEKERLTKEENKYWKEYSIHQQNLLNFEDEQNSVLNQLQYAQSQLDKLRKTNVFNSTFHIWHKGHFGTINNFRLGRLPSVPVEWNEINAAWGQTVLLLHSLAKKIGVKFKRYQLVPYGNHSYLECLDDKAKELPLYGSGGFRFFWDTKFDHAMVAFLDCLQQFKEEVEKGDSNFNLPYRMEKGKIYDSSENGVYSIRIQFNSEEHWTKALKYMLTNLKWGLAWVSSQFADKLT
;
A
#
# COMPACT_ATOMS: atom_id res chain seq x y z
N ARG A 1 82.39 -2.35 -54.63
CA ARG A 1 82.38 -0.98 -55.24
C ARG A 1 82.41 -1.17 -56.75
N LYS A 2 81.34 -0.79 -57.46
CA LYS A 2 81.15 -0.65 -58.93
C LYS A 2 79.67 -0.98 -59.18
N MET A 3 78.78 -0.07 -59.61
CA MET A 3 78.76 0.75 -60.83
C MET A 3 79.00 -0.06 -62.12
N ALA A 4 77.96 -0.10 -62.96
CA ALA A 4 77.98 -0.08 -64.43
C ALA A 4 76.49 0.03 -64.86
N LYS A 5 75.92 1.10 -65.47
CA LYS A 5 76.28 1.85 -66.70
C LYS A 5 76.63 0.88 -67.83
N SER A 6 76.12 0.92 -69.05
CA SER A 6 75.49 1.92 -69.94
C SER A 6 74.61 1.13 -70.94
N GLU A 7 73.87 1.60 -71.95
CA GLU A 7 74.00 2.72 -72.91
C GLU A 7 72.71 2.69 -73.79
N LYS A 8 71.96 3.79 -73.93
CA LYS A 8 71.84 4.69 -75.11
C LYS A 8 71.34 4.12 -76.45
N SER A 9 70.28 4.75 -76.97
CA SER A 9 70.17 5.42 -78.31
C SER A 9 68.73 6.00 -78.41
N ASP A 10 68.46 7.32 -78.47
CA ASP A 10 68.62 8.31 -79.56
C ASP A 10 68.16 7.75 -80.93
N LYS A 11 67.33 8.35 -81.80
CA LYS A 11 66.81 9.72 -81.99
C LYS A 11 65.96 9.80 -83.29
N LEU A 12 64.95 10.70 -83.31
CA LEU A 12 64.51 11.62 -84.40
C LEU A 12 63.93 11.00 -85.72
N VAL A 13 62.86 11.50 -86.38
CA VAL A 13 62.69 12.80 -87.09
C VAL A 13 61.24 12.94 -87.66
N THR A 14 60.59 14.10 -87.45
CA THR A 14 59.57 14.92 -88.23
C THR A 14 58.48 14.26 -89.11
N SER A 15 57.27 14.81 -89.32
CA SER A 15 56.93 16.18 -89.75
C SER A 15 55.41 16.49 -89.67
N MET A 16 55.11 17.79 -89.75
CA MET A 16 53.86 18.54 -89.55
C MET A 16 52.66 18.21 -90.47
N ASN A 17 51.43 18.40 -89.97
CA ASN A 17 50.57 19.55 -90.33
C ASN A 17 49.23 19.52 -89.57
N GLY A 18 48.83 20.68 -89.03
CA GLY A 18 47.55 20.85 -88.35
C GLY A 18 46.39 21.02 -89.33
N SER A 19 45.21 20.52 -88.94
CA SER A 19 43.94 21.24 -89.15
C SER A 19 42.78 20.53 -88.42
N LYS A 20 42.11 21.30 -87.56
CA LYS A 20 40.75 21.13 -87.01
C LYS A 20 40.48 19.88 -86.18
N ASP A 21 40.46 20.10 -84.87
CA ASP A 21 39.92 19.22 -83.85
C ASP A 21 38.48 18.76 -84.20
N THR A 22 38.36 17.48 -84.53
CA THR A 22 37.18 16.68 -84.22
C THR A 22 37.65 15.60 -83.25
N THR A 23 37.23 15.69 -81.99
CA THR A 23 37.50 14.68 -80.96
C THR A 23 36.95 13.33 -81.41
N HIS A 24 37.76 12.52 -82.09
CA HIS A 24 37.45 11.13 -82.38
C HIS A 24 37.66 10.33 -81.10
N VAL A 25 36.57 9.91 -80.46
CA VAL A 25 36.61 8.88 -79.42
C VAL A 25 36.89 7.56 -80.11
N SER A 26 38.10 7.03 -79.96
CA SER A 26 38.47 5.69 -80.44
C SER A 26 38.25 4.69 -79.32
N PHE A 27 37.35 3.73 -79.52
CA PHE A 27 37.24 2.58 -78.64
C PHE A 27 38.47 1.70 -78.83
N LEU A 28 39.01 1.15 -77.75
CA LEU A 28 40.15 0.25 -77.79
C LEU A 28 39.64 -1.18 -77.63
N CYS A 29 40.25 -2.13 -78.33
CA CYS A 29 40.07 -3.53 -78.02
C CYS A 29 40.56 -3.77 -76.59
N GLN A 30 39.75 -4.36 -75.71
CA GLN A 30 40.14 -4.55 -74.31
C GLN A 30 41.20 -5.64 -74.12
N GLU A 31 41.35 -6.54 -75.11
CA GLU A 31 42.38 -7.59 -75.09
C GLU A 31 43.72 -7.14 -75.70
N CYS A 32 43.71 -6.52 -76.89
CA CYS A 32 44.95 -6.13 -77.60
C CYS A 32 45.26 -4.63 -77.56
N TYR A 33 44.41 -3.81 -76.94
CA TYR A 33 44.55 -2.35 -76.78
C TYR A 33 44.72 -1.57 -78.09
N GLN A 34 44.33 -2.16 -79.22
CA GLN A 34 44.37 -1.50 -80.53
C GLN A 34 43.11 -0.67 -80.79
N PRO A 35 43.22 0.47 -81.51
CA PRO A 35 42.07 1.34 -81.81
C PRO A 35 41.11 0.68 -82.80
N LEU A 36 39.86 0.53 -82.38
CA LEU A 36 38.77 -0.05 -83.16
C LEU A 36 38.09 1.00 -84.03
N ARG A 37 37.74 0.60 -85.26
CA ARG A 37 36.87 1.34 -86.15
C ARG A 37 35.46 0.73 -86.04
N ILE A 38 34.57 1.43 -85.34
CA ILE A 38 33.17 1.01 -85.23
C ILE A 38 32.46 1.31 -86.56
N ASP A 39 31.76 0.31 -87.10
CA ASP A 39 31.00 0.46 -88.34
C ASP A 39 29.79 1.40 -88.15
N THR A 40 29.49 2.20 -89.17
CA THR A 40 28.43 3.21 -89.15
C THR A 40 27.03 2.65 -88.91
N SER A 41 26.83 1.35 -89.11
CA SER A 41 25.57 0.62 -88.87
C SER A 41 25.20 0.47 -87.39
N LEU A 42 26.16 0.53 -86.46
CA LEU A 42 25.89 0.50 -85.02
C LEU A 42 25.30 1.83 -84.49
N TYR A 43 25.27 2.88 -85.33
CA TYR A 43 24.68 4.17 -84.97
C TYR A 43 23.19 4.31 -85.35
N SER A 44 22.57 3.28 -85.96
CA SER A 44 21.16 3.29 -86.37
C SER A 44 20.26 2.39 -85.51
N LEU A 45 20.71 1.97 -84.33
CA LEU A 45 19.94 1.13 -83.42
C LEU A 45 18.96 1.99 -82.61
N ASP A 46 17.65 1.72 -82.77
CA ASP A 46 16.57 2.39 -82.04
C ASP A 46 16.45 1.90 -80.59
N GLN A 47 15.94 2.76 -79.69
CA GLN A 47 15.83 2.52 -78.25
C GLN A 47 14.91 1.33 -77.88
N GLU A 48 14.02 0.89 -78.77
CA GLU A 48 13.20 -0.31 -78.59
C GLU A 48 13.98 -1.61 -78.80
N LEU A 49 14.90 -1.68 -79.77
CA LEU A 49 15.76 -2.86 -79.97
C LEU A 49 16.68 -3.13 -78.77
N TYR A 50 17.04 -2.10 -78.00
CA TYR A 50 17.89 -2.24 -76.80
C TYR A 50 17.19 -2.97 -75.65
N LYS A 51 15.88 -2.73 -75.47
CA LYS A 51 15.11 -3.43 -74.44
C LYS A 51 14.97 -4.91 -74.78
N ASP A 52 14.83 -5.23 -76.06
CA ASP A 52 14.75 -6.62 -76.51
C ASP A 52 16.09 -7.36 -76.32
N LEU A 53 17.23 -6.68 -76.52
CA LEU A 53 18.57 -7.23 -76.27
C LEU A 53 18.86 -7.43 -74.77
N GLU A 54 18.40 -6.54 -73.88
CA GLU A 54 18.47 -6.74 -72.41
C GLU A 54 17.62 -7.94 -71.95
N THR A 55 16.53 -8.27 -72.66
CA THR A 55 15.64 -9.38 -72.28
C THR A 55 16.04 -10.74 -72.87
N SER A 56 16.85 -10.77 -73.93
CA SER A 56 17.12 -11.99 -74.70
C SER A 56 18.20 -12.90 -74.10
N PHE A 57 18.94 -12.45 -73.09
CA PHE A 57 19.96 -13.25 -72.41
C PHE A 57 19.67 -13.30 -70.89
N PRO A 58 18.84 -14.25 -70.43
CA PRO A 58 18.57 -14.40 -69.01
C PRO A 58 19.85 -14.75 -68.25
N ASN A 59 20.18 -13.93 -67.24
CA ASN A 59 21.18 -14.21 -66.21
C ASN A 59 20.92 -15.59 -65.59
N LEU A 60 21.82 -16.55 -65.83
CA LEU A 60 21.77 -17.91 -65.27
C LEU A 60 22.14 -17.99 -63.78
N ASN A 61 22.35 -16.85 -63.11
CA ASN A 61 22.76 -16.80 -61.70
C ASN A 61 21.74 -16.04 -60.85
N SER A 62 20.64 -16.70 -60.51
CA SER A 62 19.83 -16.33 -59.34
C SER A 62 19.35 -17.59 -58.63
N GLU A 63 20.18 -18.08 -57.70
CA GLU A 63 19.75 -19.01 -56.67
C GLU A 63 18.76 -18.29 -55.74
N GLU A 64 17.50 -18.72 -55.73
CA GLU A 64 16.54 -18.34 -54.69
C GLU A 64 16.83 -19.15 -53.41
N PRO A 65 16.97 -18.52 -52.23
CA PRO A 65 17.05 -19.26 -50.98
C PRO A 65 15.65 -19.77 -50.58
N ILE A 66 15.55 -21.08 -50.45
CA ILE A 66 14.44 -21.81 -49.84
C ILE A 66 14.53 -21.61 -48.32
N ASP A 67 13.62 -20.83 -47.73
CA ASP A 67 13.46 -20.78 -46.27
C ASP A 67 12.44 -21.84 -45.82
N ASN A 68 12.97 -22.93 -45.27
CA ASN A 68 12.24 -23.93 -44.48
C ASN A 68 12.11 -23.45 -43.03
N ASP A 69 10.92 -23.64 -42.47
CA ASP A 69 10.56 -23.39 -41.08
C ASP A 69 11.46 -24.11 -40.05
N CYS A 70 11.76 -23.44 -38.93
CA CYS A 70 11.84 -24.05 -37.60
C CYS A 70 11.90 -22.98 -36.49
N LYS A 71 10.76 -22.65 -35.88
CA LYS A 71 10.70 -21.96 -34.58
C LYS A 71 10.53 -22.98 -33.46
N GLY A 72 11.66 -23.46 -32.95
CA GLY A 72 11.80 -24.09 -31.65
C GLY A 72 12.29 -23.07 -30.63
N MET A 73 11.61 -23.04 -29.49
CA MET A 73 11.85 -22.27 -28.28
C MET A 73 13.29 -22.34 -27.77
N GLU A 74 13.92 -21.22 -27.42
CA GLU A 74 14.64 -21.08 -26.14
C GLU A 74 15.00 -19.62 -25.78
N ASP A 75 14.74 -19.34 -24.50
CA ASP A 75 15.44 -18.47 -23.56
C ASP A 75 15.02 -17.04 -23.20
N ILE A 76 14.75 -16.94 -21.90
CA ILE A 76 14.44 -15.81 -21.05
C ILE A 76 15.73 -15.31 -20.39
N MET A 77 15.86 -13.98 -20.35
CA MET A 77 16.70 -13.15 -19.48
C MET A 77 18.23 -13.11 -19.72
N LYS A 78 18.69 -11.95 -20.22
CA LYS A 78 19.43 -11.00 -19.39
C LYS A 78 19.43 -9.57 -19.95
N SER A 79 19.22 -8.66 -19.00
CA SER A 79 19.25 -7.21 -19.01
C SER A 79 20.54 -6.57 -19.55
N SER A 80 20.41 -5.48 -20.32
CA SER A 80 21.21 -4.24 -20.17
C SER A 80 20.72 -3.18 -21.18
N ASP A 81 20.49 -1.98 -20.67
CA ASP A 81 20.07 -0.77 -21.36
C ASP A 81 20.95 -0.39 -22.57
N VAL A 82 20.36 -0.26 -23.77
CA VAL A 82 20.60 0.86 -24.72
C VAL A 82 19.38 0.96 -25.66
N ILE A 83 18.63 2.06 -25.60
CA ILE A 83 17.67 2.43 -26.65
C ILE A 83 18.49 2.87 -27.89
N ARG A 84 18.52 2.06 -28.95
CA ARG A 84 18.99 2.48 -30.27
C ARG A 84 17.84 2.50 -31.26
N GLN A 85 17.48 3.72 -31.64
CA GLN A 85 16.54 4.03 -32.70
C GLN A 85 17.13 3.58 -34.04
N ILE A 86 16.49 2.61 -34.69
CA ILE A 86 16.85 2.12 -36.03
C ILE A 86 16.39 3.18 -37.04
N ILE A 87 17.34 3.83 -37.72
CA ILE A 87 17.06 4.63 -38.92
C ILE A 87 17.16 3.68 -40.11
N GLN A 88 16.03 3.38 -40.75
CA GLN A 88 15.99 2.64 -42.02
C GLN A 88 16.50 3.54 -43.16
N SER A 89 17.51 3.06 -43.87
CA SER A 89 17.94 3.62 -45.16
C SER A 89 16.86 3.33 -46.20
N LYS A 90 16.18 4.37 -46.69
CA LYS A 90 15.26 4.26 -47.83
C LYS A 90 16.07 4.05 -49.11
N THR A 91 16.03 2.85 -49.67
CA THR A 91 16.22 2.63 -51.10
C THR A 91 14.90 2.96 -51.80
N SER A 92 14.90 3.98 -52.66
CA SER A 92 13.73 4.36 -53.44
C SER A 92 13.63 3.49 -54.69
N SER A 93 12.84 2.42 -54.62
CA SER A 93 12.20 1.80 -55.77
C SER A 93 10.74 2.25 -55.83
N GLY A 94 10.29 2.74 -56.99
CA GLY A 94 8.87 2.85 -57.27
C GLY A 94 8.43 4.03 -58.16
N ALA A 95 8.36 3.74 -59.47
CA ALA A 95 7.24 4.04 -60.36
C ALA A 95 6.90 5.50 -60.75
N GLY A 96 7.12 5.80 -62.03
CA GLY A 96 6.10 6.21 -62.98
C GLY A 96 5.21 7.41 -62.65
N ASN A 97 5.40 8.50 -63.41
CA ASN A 97 4.29 9.18 -64.09
C ASN A 97 4.83 10.02 -65.25
N GLY A 98 4.24 9.81 -66.42
CA GLY A 98 4.59 10.49 -67.66
C GLY A 98 4.27 11.98 -67.63
N PHE A 99 5.11 12.76 -68.30
CA PHE A 99 4.79 14.11 -68.70
C PHE A 99 5.27 14.32 -70.14
N ALA A 100 4.33 14.61 -71.03
CA ALA A 100 4.55 14.82 -72.45
C ALA A 100 4.83 16.31 -72.75
N LEU A 101 5.88 16.53 -73.55
CA LEU A 101 6.18 17.62 -74.49
C LEU A 101 5.50 19.00 -74.35
N ILE A 102 6.31 20.07 -74.36
CA ILE A 102 6.48 21.01 -75.50
C ILE A 102 7.59 22.02 -75.12
N GLY A 103 8.57 22.20 -76.00
CA GLY A 103 9.59 23.23 -75.83
C GLY A 103 10.56 23.23 -77.00
N GLU A 104 10.17 23.87 -78.09
CA GLU A 104 11.06 24.26 -79.19
C GLU A 104 12.21 25.13 -78.67
N ALA A 105 13.44 24.69 -78.91
CA ALA A 105 14.59 25.58 -79.07
C ALA A 105 15.53 24.97 -80.11
N ALA A 106 15.36 25.43 -81.35
CA ALA A 106 16.30 25.19 -82.43
C ALA A 106 17.63 25.90 -82.13
N SER A 107 18.71 25.15 -81.91
CA SER A 107 20.10 25.41 -82.39
C SER A 107 21.12 24.54 -81.62
N GLY A 108 21.42 23.34 -82.12
CA GLY A 108 22.45 22.47 -81.51
C GLY A 108 22.60 21.04 -82.05
N ALA A 109 21.80 20.63 -83.05
CA ALA A 109 21.54 19.24 -83.48
C ALA A 109 22.73 18.37 -83.98
N LYS A 110 23.99 18.79 -83.84
CA LYS A 110 25.16 17.97 -84.19
C LYS A 110 25.89 17.38 -82.97
N ALA A 111 25.82 18.01 -81.79
CA ALA A 111 26.51 17.52 -80.59
C ALA A 111 25.70 16.45 -79.84
N ASP A 112 24.37 16.61 -79.73
CA ASP A 112 23.49 15.65 -79.04
C ASP A 112 23.49 14.28 -79.72
N ASN A 113 23.55 14.25 -81.06
CA ASN A 113 23.66 13.01 -81.84
C ASN A 113 24.98 12.25 -81.57
N PHE A 114 26.09 12.95 -81.29
CA PHE A 114 27.38 12.30 -81.04
C PHE A 114 27.49 11.77 -79.59
N SER A 115 27.01 12.56 -78.62
CA SER A 115 26.95 12.14 -77.21
C SER A 115 26.04 10.92 -77.03
N HIS A 116 24.86 10.92 -77.67
CA HIS A 116 23.94 9.79 -77.64
C HIS A 116 24.56 8.54 -78.26
N ARG A 117 25.29 8.67 -79.38
CA ARG A 117 26.00 7.55 -80.03
C ARG A 117 27.06 6.91 -79.16
N ILE A 118 27.88 7.71 -78.46
CA ILE A 118 28.91 7.18 -77.56
C ILE A 118 28.28 6.47 -76.36
N LYS A 119 27.23 7.07 -75.78
CA LYS A 119 26.52 6.49 -74.65
C LYS A 119 25.88 5.16 -75.01
N ILE A 120 25.29 5.07 -76.21
CA ILE A 120 24.71 3.83 -76.74
C ILE A 120 25.77 2.75 -76.93
N SER A 121 26.90 3.07 -77.59
CA SER A 121 27.96 2.07 -77.79
C SER A 121 28.59 1.62 -76.47
N ALA A 122 28.73 2.52 -75.49
CA ALA A 122 29.23 2.17 -74.17
C ALA A 122 28.27 1.23 -73.42
N GLN A 123 26.96 1.50 -73.47
CA GLN A 123 25.95 0.62 -72.86
C GLN A 123 25.92 -0.76 -73.53
N LEU A 124 26.07 -0.84 -74.85
CA LEU A 124 26.15 -2.12 -75.56
C LEU A 124 27.37 -2.93 -75.10
N PHE A 125 28.54 -2.29 -75.00
CA PHE A 125 29.75 -2.96 -74.53
C PHE A 125 29.63 -3.38 -73.06
N ASP A 126 29.02 -2.57 -72.20
CA ASP A 126 28.75 -2.95 -70.81
C ASP A 126 27.84 -4.17 -70.70
N ILE A 127 26.78 -4.25 -71.54
CA ILE A 127 25.87 -5.43 -71.57
C ILE A 127 26.62 -6.67 -72.06
N MET A 128 27.46 -6.55 -73.09
CA MET A 128 28.25 -7.67 -73.62
C MET A 128 29.31 -8.14 -72.63
N SER A 129 30.01 -7.22 -71.95
CA SER A 129 30.96 -7.53 -70.87
C SER A 129 30.29 -8.17 -69.64
N GLY A 130 29.02 -7.88 -69.37
CA GLY A 130 28.28 -8.46 -68.24
C GLY A 130 28.03 -9.97 -68.37
N ASN A 131 28.08 -10.51 -69.59
CA ASN A 131 27.70 -11.89 -69.90
C ASN A 131 28.88 -12.79 -70.28
N THR A 132 30.10 -12.22 -70.37
CA THR A 132 31.32 -12.95 -70.74
C THR A 132 32.47 -12.54 -69.82
N ASP A 133 33.37 -13.46 -69.50
CA ASP A 133 34.54 -13.18 -68.65
C ASP A 133 35.57 -12.20 -69.26
N ILE A 134 35.32 -11.69 -70.48
CA ILE A 134 36.19 -10.75 -71.20
C ILE A 134 35.43 -9.45 -71.48
N ASP A 135 36.05 -8.33 -71.13
CA ASP A 135 35.51 -7.01 -71.38
C ASP A 135 35.45 -6.70 -72.89
N HIS A 136 34.32 -6.18 -73.35
CA HIS A 136 34.09 -5.72 -74.71
C HIS A 136 34.35 -4.20 -74.79
N PRO A 137 34.74 -3.66 -75.97
CA PRO A 137 34.77 -4.28 -77.29
C PRO A 137 36.05 -5.04 -77.63
N LEU A 138 35.93 -6.04 -78.49
CA LEU A 138 37.04 -6.82 -79.04
C LEU A 138 37.23 -6.51 -80.53
N CYS A 139 38.47 -6.64 -81.04
CA CYS A 139 38.73 -6.61 -82.48
C CYS A 139 38.40 -7.96 -83.13
N GLU A 140 38.32 -8.00 -84.45
CA GLU A 140 38.05 -9.22 -85.24
C GLU A 140 38.99 -10.38 -84.84
N GLU A 141 40.30 -10.15 -84.79
CA GLU A 141 41.28 -11.19 -84.40
C GLU A 141 41.11 -11.68 -82.95
N CYS A 142 40.76 -10.78 -82.01
CA CYS A 142 40.52 -11.15 -80.61
C CYS A 142 39.17 -11.87 -80.45
N THR A 143 38.17 -11.51 -81.25
CA THR A 143 36.86 -12.17 -81.27
C THR A 143 37.01 -13.58 -81.83
N ASP A 144 37.78 -13.77 -82.89
CA ASP A 144 38.09 -15.10 -83.42
C ASP A 144 38.85 -15.96 -82.40
N SER A 145 39.80 -15.39 -81.67
CA SER A 145 40.49 -16.12 -80.60
C SER A 145 39.55 -16.50 -79.45
N LEU A 146 38.58 -15.65 -79.11
CA LEU A 146 37.55 -15.94 -78.11
C LEU A 146 36.59 -17.03 -78.60
N LEU A 147 36.11 -16.94 -79.84
CA LEU A 147 35.27 -17.96 -80.46
C LEU A 147 35.97 -19.33 -80.46
N ASN A 148 37.26 -19.39 -80.82
CA ASN A 148 38.04 -20.63 -80.74
C ASN A 148 38.14 -21.19 -79.31
N LYS A 149 38.26 -20.33 -78.28
CA LYS A 149 38.25 -20.78 -76.87
C LYS A 149 36.88 -21.30 -76.45
N LEU A 150 35.81 -20.62 -76.87
CA LEU A 150 34.43 -21.04 -76.61
C LEU A 150 34.11 -22.35 -77.33
N ASP A 151 34.56 -22.54 -78.57
CA ASP A 151 34.41 -23.80 -79.31
C ASP A 151 35.12 -24.95 -78.59
N VAL A 152 36.32 -24.72 -78.05
CA VAL A 152 37.02 -25.72 -77.23
C VAL A 152 36.26 -26.02 -75.94
N GLN A 153 35.72 -25.00 -75.26
CA GLN A 153 34.92 -25.21 -74.05
C GLN A 153 33.61 -25.95 -74.35
N LEU A 154 32.93 -25.62 -75.44
CA LEU A 154 31.75 -26.33 -75.91
C LEU A 154 32.11 -27.78 -76.23
N HIS A 155 33.22 -28.04 -76.90
CA HIS A 155 33.64 -29.40 -77.22
C HIS A 155 33.97 -30.22 -75.95
N ILE A 156 34.57 -29.61 -74.93
CA ILE A 156 34.79 -30.27 -73.63
C ILE A 156 33.45 -30.59 -72.95
N ALA A 157 32.53 -29.63 -72.90
CA ALA A 157 31.21 -29.82 -72.31
C ALA A 157 30.37 -30.86 -73.07
N GLU A 158 30.44 -30.88 -74.40
CA GLU A 158 29.81 -31.89 -75.26
C GLU A 158 30.36 -33.29 -74.96
N ASN A 159 31.68 -33.42 -74.82
CA ASN A 159 32.33 -34.68 -74.48
C ASN A 159 32.04 -35.12 -73.04
N GLU A 160 31.92 -34.19 -72.09
CA GLU A 160 31.47 -34.49 -70.72
C GLU A 160 30.01 -34.97 -70.75
N LEU A 161 29.13 -34.32 -71.50
CA LEU A 161 27.75 -34.73 -71.68
C LEU A 161 27.66 -36.11 -72.34
N GLU A 162 28.45 -36.36 -73.38
CA GLU A 162 28.57 -37.68 -74.01
C GLU A 162 29.06 -38.72 -72.99
N SER A 163 30.04 -38.40 -72.14
CA SER A 163 30.51 -39.32 -71.09
C SER A 163 29.47 -39.58 -69.99
N TYR A 164 28.71 -38.57 -69.58
CA TYR A 164 27.60 -38.73 -68.64
C TYR A 164 26.47 -39.53 -69.26
N GLN A 165 26.18 -39.30 -70.54
CA GLN A 165 25.20 -40.05 -71.30
C GLN A 165 25.62 -41.50 -71.46
N ASP A 166 26.89 -41.77 -71.75
CA ASP A 166 27.46 -43.12 -71.78
C ASP A 166 27.41 -43.78 -70.41
N LEU A 167 27.69 -43.05 -69.32
CA LEU A 167 27.55 -43.55 -67.95
C LEU A 167 26.08 -43.90 -67.65
N LEU A 168 25.15 -43.04 -68.03
CA LEU A 168 23.71 -43.23 -67.83
C LEU A 168 23.19 -44.41 -68.67
N LEU A 169 23.65 -44.53 -69.92
CA LEU A 169 23.36 -45.68 -70.79
C LEU A 169 23.99 -46.96 -70.25
N THR A 170 25.20 -46.88 -69.67
CA THR A 170 25.85 -48.02 -69.01
C THR A 170 25.09 -48.44 -67.76
N LEU A 171 24.59 -47.48 -66.98
CA LEU A 171 23.74 -47.73 -65.81
C LEU A 171 22.32 -48.20 -66.17
N GLN A 172 21.82 -47.90 -67.37
CA GLN A 172 20.54 -48.39 -67.89
C GLN A 172 20.67 -49.75 -68.61
N SER A 173 21.85 -50.07 -69.16
CA SER A 173 22.12 -51.32 -69.91
C SER A 173 22.78 -52.41 -69.08
N GLN A 174 23.53 -52.05 -68.03
CA GLN A 174 23.44 -52.79 -66.78
C GLN A 174 21.97 -52.67 -66.42
N GLY A 175 21.19 -53.73 -66.63
CA GLY A 175 19.77 -53.68 -66.29
C GLY A 175 19.65 -53.16 -64.86
N GLU A 176 18.54 -52.52 -64.55
CA GLU A 176 18.04 -52.63 -63.19
C GLU A 176 18.02 -54.14 -62.92
N ASP A 177 19.05 -54.66 -62.24
CA ASP A 177 18.91 -55.88 -61.51
C ASP A 177 17.77 -55.50 -60.58
N GLU A 178 16.53 -55.86 -60.96
CA GLU A 178 15.33 -55.75 -60.14
C GLU A 178 15.69 -56.55 -58.90
N ASP A 179 16.35 -55.89 -57.95
CA ASP A 179 16.73 -56.48 -56.69
C ASP A 179 15.39 -56.61 -55.98
N PRO A 180 14.78 -57.80 -55.99
CA PRO A 180 13.41 -57.95 -55.53
C PRO A 180 13.31 -57.60 -54.04
N ASP A 181 14.44 -57.62 -53.34
CA ASP A 181 14.59 -57.19 -51.95
C ASP A 181 14.44 -55.65 -51.83
N LEU A 182 14.95 -54.86 -52.79
CA LEU A 182 14.85 -53.39 -52.77
C LEU A 182 13.46 -52.89 -53.16
N ASP A 183 12.81 -53.54 -54.13
CA ASP A 183 11.41 -53.23 -54.50
C ASP A 183 10.43 -53.59 -53.40
N GLU A 184 10.66 -54.71 -52.70
CA GLU A 184 9.88 -55.10 -51.53
C GLU A 184 10.12 -54.12 -50.36
N GLU A 185 11.36 -53.69 -50.12
CA GLU A 185 11.69 -52.65 -49.13
C GLU A 185 10.99 -51.32 -49.45
N LEU A 186 11.03 -50.86 -50.70
CA LEU A 186 10.34 -49.65 -51.15
C LEU A 186 8.82 -49.74 -50.94
N ARG A 187 8.24 -50.94 -51.18
CA ARG A 187 6.81 -51.20 -50.95
C ARG A 187 6.45 -51.15 -49.47
N LEU A 188 7.29 -51.73 -48.60
CA LEU A 188 7.11 -51.70 -47.15
C LEU A 188 7.22 -50.27 -46.60
N LEU A 189 8.25 -49.52 -47.02
CA LEU A 189 8.44 -48.12 -46.61
C LEU A 189 7.28 -47.21 -47.04
N ARG A 190 6.72 -47.41 -48.25
CA ARG A 190 5.53 -46.67 -48.70
C ARG A 190 4.26 -47.03 -47.92
N LEU A 191 4.18 -48.24 -47.36
CA LEU A 191 3.08 -48.63 -46.49
C LEU A 191 3.22 -47.96 -45.12
N GLU A 192 4.42 -48.02 -44.55
CA GLU A 192 4.78 -47.38 -43.29
C GLU A 192 4.59 -45.85 -43.36
N GLU A 193 4.99 -45.19 -44.45
CA GLU A 193 4.76 -43.77 -44.69
C GLU A 193 3.27 -43.41 -44.63
N LYS A 194 2.41 -44.25 -45.23
CA LYS A 194 0.96 -44.03 -45.21
C LYS A 194 0.36 -44.22 -43.83
N GLU A 195 0.80 -45.25 -43.10
CA GLU A 195 0.37 -45.50 -41.72
C GLU A 195 0.78 -44.33 -40.81
N LEU A 196 2.04 -43.88 -40.90
CA LEU A 196 2.54 -42.73 -40.15
C LEU A 196 1.81 -41.42 -40.52
N MET A 197 1.47 -41.20 -41.79
CA MET A 197 0.67 -40.03 -42.18
C MET A 197 -0.74 -40.06 -41.59
N GLU A 198 -1.37 -41.23 -41.51
CA GLU A 198 -2.70 -41.37 -40.89
C GLU A 198 -2.63 -41.14 -39.37
N GLU A 199 -1.60 -41.65 -38.70
CA GLU A 199 -1.34 -41.40 -37.29
C GLU A 199 -1.11 -39.91 -37.02
N LEU A 200 -0.28 -39.24 -37.83
CA LEU A 200 0.01 -37.81 -37.70
C LEU A 200 -1.27 -36.97 -37.88
N ALA A 201 -2.10 -37.30 -38.87
CA ALA A 201 -3.37 -36.62 -39.08
C ALA A 201 -4.35 -36.81 -37.91
N ASN A 202 -4.33 -37.95 -37.23
CA ASN A 202 -5.14 -38.17 -36.03
C ASN A 202 -4.62 -37.36 -34.84
N ILE A 203 -3.30 -37.34 -34.62
CA ILE A 203 -2.66 -36.54 -33.57
C ILE A 203 -2.94 -35.04 -33.78
N GLU A 204 -2.88 -34.53 -35.01
CA GLU A 204 -3.21 -33.13 -35.30
C GLU A 204 -4.66 -32.78 -34.97
N LYS A 205 -5.61 -33.69 -35.23
CA LYS A 205 -7.02 -33.50 -34.85
C LYS A 205 -7.19 -33.47 -33.33
N GLU A 206 -6.48 -34.35 -32.62
CA GLU A 206 -6.49 -34.37 -31.15
C GLU A 206 -5.87 -33.10 -30.58
N HIS A 207 -4.75 -32.63 -31.14
CA HIS A 207 -4.11 -31.39 -30.73
C HIS A 207 -5.05 -30.19 -30.88
N LYS A 208 -5.75 -30.09 -32.02
CA LYS A 208 -6.75 -29.01 -32.24
C LYS A 208 -7.87 -29.05 -31.20
N LYS A 209 -8.42 -30.23 -30.90
CA LYS A 209 -9.44 -30.37 -29.84
C LYS A 209 -8.91 -29.96 -28.47
N LEU A 210 -7.71 -30.39 -28.12
CA LEU A 210 -7.08 -30.04 -26.85
C LEU A 210 -6.80 -28.54 -26.74
N GLU A 211 -6.46 -27.88 -27.86
CA GLU A 211 -6.24 -26.44 -27.89
C GLU A 211 -7.53 -25.64 -27.69
N ASP A 212 -8.64 -26.09 -28.28
CA ASP A 212 -9.97 -25.54 -28.05
C ASP A 212 -10.41 -25.74 -26.58
N ASP A 213 -10.27 -26.95 -26.05
CA ASP A 213 -10.60 -27.26 -24.64
C ASP A 213 -9.76 -26.42 -23.67
N LYS A 214 -8.46 -26.25 -23.96
CA LYS A 214 -7.57 -25.41 -23.16
C LYS A 214 -8.04 -23.96 -23.14
N LYS A 215 -8.53 -23.45 -24.28
CA LYS A 215 -9.03 -22.08 -24.38
C LYS A 215 -10.29 -21.89 -23.53
N GLU A 216 -11.25 -22.81 -23.61
CA GLU A 216 -12.46 -22.78 -22.77
C GLU A 216 -12.12 -22.81 -21.28
N MET A 217 -11.18 -23.68 -20.88
CA MET A 217 -10.75 -23.78 -19.48
C MET A 217 -10.03 -22.51 -18.99
N LEU A 218 -9.30 -21.81 -19.86
CA LEU A 218 -8.67 -20.53 -19.52
C LEU A 218 -9.70 -19.41 -19.31
N GLU A 219 -10.72 -19.35 -20.16
CA GLU A 219 -11.82 -18.39 -20.02
C GLU A 219 -12.61 -18.62 -18.71
N GLU A 220 -12.89 -19.88 -18.39
CA GLU A 220 -13.56 -20.26 -17.13
C GLU A 220 -12.72 -19.93 -15.90
N LYS A 221 -11.41 -20.18 -15.96
CA LYS A 221 -10.47 -19.78 -14.89
C LYS A 221 -10.50 -18.27 -14.66
N GLU A 222 -10.50 -17.46 -15.72
CA GLU A 222 -10.56 -16.00 -15.59
C GLU A 222 -11.88 -15.55 -14.96
N ARG A 223 -13.00 -16.18 -15.33
CA ARG A 223 -14.31 -15.95 -14.72
C ARG A 223 -14.30 -16.23 -13.22
N LEU A 224 -13.81 -17.40 -12.81
CA LEU A 224 -13.69 -17.77 -11.40
C LEU A 224 -12.78 -16.83 -10.62
N THR A 225 -11.66 -16.40 -11.22
CA THR A 225 -10.74 -15.45 -10.59
C THR A 225 -11.42 -14.09 -10.33
N LYS A 226 -12.30 -13.64 -11.22
CA LYS A 226 -13.10 -12.41 -11.02
C LYS A 226 -14.11 -12.57 -9.89
N GLU A 227 -14.75 -13.73 -9.78
CA GLU A 227 -15.69 -14.03 -8.69
C GLU A 227 -14.98 -14.12 -7.34
N GLU A 228 -13.83 -14.78 -7.28
CA GLU A 228 -13.00 -14.88 -6.07
C GLU A 228 -12.57 -13.49 -5.59
N ASN A 229 -12.15 -12.62 -6.50
CA ASN A 229 -11.79 -11.24 -6.16
C ASN A 229 -12.97 -10.42 -5.63
N LYS A 230 -14.20 -10.67 -6.11
CA LYS A 230 -15.41 -10.03 -5.54
C LYS A 230 -15.68 -10.55 -4.13
N TYR A 231 -15.61 -11.86 -3.95
CA TYR A 231 -15.77 -12.50 -2.65
C TYR A 231 -14.76 -11.98 -1.63
N TRP A 232 -13.48 -11.87 -1.99
CA TRP A 232 -12.45 -11.34 -1.08
C TRP A 232 -12.69 -9.88 -0.69
N LYS A 233 -13.24 -9.05 -1.59
CA LYS A 233 -13.62 -7.67 -1.26
C LYS A 233 -14.78 -7.62 -0.26
N GLU A 234 -15.82 -8.41 -0.48
CA GLU A 234 -16.96 -8.51 0.43
C GLU A 234 -16.53 -9.02 1.80
N TYR A 235 -15.70 -10.07 1.82
CA TYR A 235 -15.11 -10.61 3.04
C TYR A 235 -14.30 -9.57 3.81
N SER A 236 -13.46 -8.79 3.13
CA SER A 236 -12.68 -7.72 3.75
C SER A 236 -13.57 -6.64 4.36
N ILE A 237 -14.66 -6.25 3.69
CA ILE A 237 -15.65 -5.31 4.24
C ILE A 237 -16.34 -5.89 5.48
N HIS A 238 -16.74 -7.16 5.43
CA HIS A 238 -17.34 -7.82 6.59
C HIS A 238 -16.38 -7.90 7.77
N GLN A 239 -15.11 -8.20 7.52
CA GLN A 239 -14.07 -8.23 8.55
C GLN A 239 -13.83 -6.85 9.15
N GLN A 240 -13.81 -5.79 8.34
CA GLN A 240 -13.72 -4.42 8.82
C GLN A 240 -14.91 -4.04 9.70
N ASN A 241 -16.13 -4.41 9.28
CA ASN A 241 -17.33 -4.14 10.07
C ASN A 241 -17.30 -4.89 11.41
N LEU A 242 -16.82 -6.14 11.44
CA LEU A 242 -16.67 -6.90 12.67
C LEU A 242 -15.74 -6.19 13.66
N LEU A 243 -14.59 -5.69 13.19
CA LEU A 243 -13.66 -4.93 14.02
C LEU A 243 -14.27 -3.64 14.56
N ASN A 244 -15.01 -2.90 13.72
CA ASN A 244 -15.71 -1.69 14.16
C ASN A 244 -16.74 -1.99 15.26
N PHE A 245 -17.51 -3.09 15.13
CA PHE A 245 -18.47 -3.48 16.15
C PHE A 245 -17.79 -3.92 17.46
N GLU A 246 -16.65 -4.58 17.37
CA GLU A 246 -15.86 -4.94 18.56
C GLU A 246 -15.33 -3.69 19.28
N ASP A 247 -14.84 -2.70 18.53
CA ASP A 247 -14.41 -1.41 19.08
C ASP A 247 -15.57 -0.63 19.73
N GLU A 248 -16.76 -0.62 19.10
CA GLU A 248 -17.97 -0.02 19.66
C GLU A 248 -18.38 -0.73 20.95
N GLN A 249 -18.36 -2.07 20.97
CA GLN A 249 -18.67 -2.85 22.16
C GLN A 249 -17.70 -2.52 23.30
N ASN A 250 -16.39 -2.48 23.01
CA ASN A 250 -15.37 -2.12 23.99
C ASN A 250 -15.55 -0.69 24.52
N SER A 251 -15.90 0.26 23.65
CA SER A 251 -16.21 1.64 24.03
C SER A 251 -17.39 1.72 25.00
N VAL A 252 -18.49 1.03 24.70
CA VAL A 252 -19.68 1.00 25.56
C VAL A 252 -19.37 0.34 26.91
N LEU A 253 -18.62 -0.77 26.93
CA LEU A 253 -18.19 -1.41 28.17
C LEU A 253 -17.35 -0.48 29.04
N ASN A 254 -16.43 0.27 28.44
CA ASN A 254 -15.62 1.27 29.15
C ASN A 254 -16.48 2.40 29.74
N GLN A 255 -17.48 2.89 28.99
CA GLN A 255 -18.41 3.90 29.49
C GLN A 255 -19.24 3.38 30.66
N LEU A 256 -19.71 2.13 30.57
CA LEU A 256 -20.45 1.48 31.65
C LEU A 256 -19.58 1.35 32.90
N GLN A 257 -18.33 0.91 32.76
CA GLN A 257 -17.38 0.80 33.87
C GLN A 257 -17.08 2.17 34.50
N TYR A 258 -16.93 3.21 33.67
CA TYR A 258 -16.74 4.58 34.14
C TYR A 258 -17.95 5.05 34.96
N ALA A 259 -19.16 4.87 34.43
CA ALA A 259 -20.40 5.24 35.12
C ALA A 259 -20.55 4.49 36.45
N GLN A 260 -20.27 3.18 36.47
CA GLN A 260 -20.26 2.38 37.71
C GLN A 260 -19.24 2.91 38.72
N SER A 261 -18.02 3.24 38.29
CA SER A 261 -17.00 3.81 39.17
C SER A 261 -17.42 5.15 39.76
N GLN A 262 -18.10 6.00 38.98
CA GLN A 262 -18.64 7.26 39.47
C GLN A 262 -19.78 7.04 40.46
N LEU A 263 -20.69 6.10 40.18
CA LEU A 263 -21.75 5.73 41.12
C LEU A 263 -21.16 5.19 42.44
N ASP A 264 -20.11 4.38 42.39
CA ASP A 264 -19.42 3.89 43.57
C ASP A 264 -18.78 5.03 44.38
N LYS A 265 -18.19 6.03 43.70
CA LYS A 265 -17.66 7.23 44.37
C LYS A 265 -18.77 8.04 45.02
N LEU A 266 -19.90 8.24 44.33
CA LEU A 266 -21.07 8.95 44.88
C LEU A 266 -21.68 8.21 46.06
N ARG A 267 -21.77 6.87 45.99
CA ARG A 267 -22.25 6.04 47.09
C ARG A 267 -21.33 6.09 48.31
N LYS A 268 -20.00 6.10 48.08
CA LYS A 268 -19.00 6.23 49.17
C LYS A 268 -18.99 7.64 49.77
N THR A 269 -19.29 8.67 48.99
CA THR A 269 -19.36 10.07 49.44
C THR A 269 -20.72 10.38 50.06
N ASN A 270 -20.99 9.78 51.22
CA ASN A 270 -22.13 10.20 52.01
C ASN A 270 -21.91 11.64 52.52
N VAL A 271 -22.73 12.57 52.01
CA VAL A 271 -22.70 14.01 52.32
C VAL A 271 -22.62 14.26 53.83
N PHE A 272 -23.33 13.47 54.64
CA PHE A 272 -23.33 13.64 56.09
C PHE A 272 -22.01 13.26 56.77
N ASN A 273 -21.37 12.18 56.32
CA ASN A 273 -20.05 11.78 56.81
C ASN A 273 -18.94 12.71 56.31
N SER A 274 -19.10 13.31 55.12
CA SER A 274 -18.17 14.29 54.57
C SER A 274 -18.29 15.67 55.25
N THR A 275 -19.50 16.10 55.62
CA THR A 275 -19.71 17.40 56.28
C THR A 275 -19.46 17.36 57.79
N PHE A 276 -19.73 16.24 58.47
CA PHE A 276 -19.57 16.08 59.92
C PHE A 276 -18.74 14.85 60.25
N HIS A 277 -17.43 14.99 60.23
CA HIS A 277 -16.52 13.90 60.55
C HIS A 277 -16.36 13.73 62.07
N ILE A 278 -17.10 12.78 62.66
CA ILE A 278 -16.96 12.42 64.08
C ILE A 278 -15.94 11.29 64.25
N TRP A 279 -14.85 11.61 64.95
CA TRP A 279 -13.77 10.69 65.27
C TRP A 279 -13.34 10.79 66.75
N HIS A 280 -12.26 10.11 67.12
CA HIS A 280 -11.68 10.22 68.46
C HIS A 280 -10.17 10.43 68.37
N LYS A 281 -9.62 11.28 69.25
CA LYS A 281 -8.19 11.50 69.43
C LYS A 281 -7.83 11.22 70.89
N GLY A 282 -7.38 10.00 71.16
CA GLY A 282 -7.13 9.50 72.52
C GLY A 282 -8.40 9.52 73.39
N HIS A 283 -8.38 10.32 74.45
CA HIS A 283 -9.50 10.47 75.39
C HIS A 283 -10.59 11.44 74.89
N PHE A 284 -10.32 12.25 73.86
CA PHE A 284 -11.27 13.24 73.33
C PHE A 284 -12.10 12.67 72.18
N GLY A 285 -13.39 13.04 72.12
CA GLY A 285 -14.17 12.99 70.89
C GLY A 285 -13.87 14.21 70.02
N THR A 286 -13.79 14.05 68.71
CA THR A 286 -13.51 15.14 67.76
C THR A 286 -14.60 15.22 66.70
N ILE A 287 -15.05 16.43 66.38
CA ILE A 287 -15.97 16.70 65.26
C ILE A 287 -15.32 17.71 64.32
N ASN A 288 -15.17 17.37 63.03
CA ASN A 288 -14.49 18.21 62.04
C ASN A 288 -13.11 18.71 62.53
N ASN A 289 -12.37 17.81 63.18
CA ASN A 289 -11.07 18.04 63.83
C ASN A 289 -11.06 18.91 65.10
N PHE A 290 -12.19 19.43 65.56
CA PHE A 290 -12.28 20.14 66.84
C PHE A 290 -12.46 19.17 68.01
N ARG A 291 -11.62 19.29 69.05
CA ARG A 291 -11.69 18.45 70.26
C ARG A 291 -12.80 18.96 71.18
N LEU A 292 -13.72 18.07 71.51
CA LEU A 292 -14.80 18.34 72.45
C LEU A 292 -14.45 17.77 73.82
N GLY A 293 -13.92 18.62 74.69
CA GLY A 293 -13.55 18.28 76.06
C GLY A 293 -12.26 18.96 76.49
N ARG A 294 -11.90 18.77 77.75
CA ARG A 294 -10.68 19.33 78.36
C ARG A 294 -10.10 18.31 79.33
N LEU A 295 -8.79 18.12 79.31
CA LEU A 295 -8.09 17.33 80.33
C LEU A 295 -7.07 18.22 81.06
N PRO A 296 -6.74 17.91 82.33
CA PRO A 296 -5.71 18.66 83.06
C PRO A 296 -4.33 18.62 82.39
N SER A 297 -4.03 17.52 81.69
CA SER A 297 -2.78 17.31 80.96
C SER A 297 -2.72 18.02 79.60
N VAL A 298 -3.87 18.26 78.97
CA VAL A 298 -3.97 18.92 77.65
C VAL A 298 -5.11 19.93 77.70
N PRO A 299 -4.81 21.20 78.06
CA PRO A 299 -5.82 22.24 78.12
C PRO A 299 -6.25 22.64 76.70
N VAL A 300 -7.45 22.22 76.31
CA VAL A 300 -8.08 22.65 75.06
C VAL A 300 -8.66 24.07 75.24
N GLU A 301 -8.47 24.93 74.23
CA GLU A 301 -9.02 26.28 74.25
C GLU A 301 -10.54 26.28 74.12
N TRP A 302 -11.19 27.23 74.81
CA TRP A 302 -12.65 27.35 74.79
C TRP A 302 -13.19 27.65 73.39
N ASN A 303 -12.45 28.37 72.54
CA ASN A 303 -12.85 28.61 71.15
C ASN A 303 -13.00 27.31 70.36
N GLU A 304 -12.11 26.33 70.59
CA GLU A 304 -12.16 25.01 69.95
C GLU A 304 -13.37 24.19 70.46
N ILE A 305 -13.62 24.22 71.77
CA ILE A 305 -14.77 23.54 72.40
C ILE A 305 -16.10 24.16 71.93
N ASN A 306 -16.16 25.49 71.86
CA ASN A 306 -17.32 26.24 71.40
C ASN A 306 -17.60 25.98 69.92
N ALA A 307 -16.56 25.91 69.08
CA ALA A 307 -16.67 25.51 67.68
C ALA A 307 -17.18 24.06 67.57
N ALA A 308 -16.65 23.14 68.37
CA ALA A 308 -17.11 21.75 68.40
C ALA A 308 -18.59 21.64 68.81
N TRP A 309 -19.03 22.41 69.82
CA TRP A 309 -20.44 22.49 70.20
C TRP A 309 -21.31 23.07 69.09
N GLY A 310 -20.85 24.10 68.39
CA GLY A 310 -21.56 24.65 67.24
C GLY A 310 -21.77 23.64 66.12
N GLN A 311 -20.72 22.89 65.78
CA GLN A 311 -20.80 21.79 64.80
C GLN A 311 -21.75 20.69 65.29
N THR A 312 -21.74 20.39 66.59
CA THR A 312 -22.59 19.37 67.22
C THR A 312 -24.07 19.76 67.19
N VAL A 313 -24.39 21.04 67.45
CA VAL A 313 -25.74 21.60 67.34
C VAL A 313 -26.21 21.61 65.89
N LEU A 314 -25.35 22.05 64.96
CA LEU A 314 -25.67 22.07 63.53
C LEU A 314 -25.96 20.67 63.00
N LEU A 315 -25.18 19.67 63.44
CA LEU A 315 -25.41 18.26 63.11
C LEU A 315 -26.78 17.80 63.60
N LEU A 316 -27.10 17.98 64.90
CA LEU A 316 -28.38 17.53 65.45
C LEU A 316 -29.56 18.27 64.82
N HIS A 317 -29.44 19.58 64.56
CA HIS A 317 -30.44 20.36 63.85
C HIS A 317 -30.66 19.83 62.41
N SER A 318 -29.58 19.52 61.70
CA SER A 318 -29.64 18.99 60.33
C SER A 318 -30.27 17.59 60.29
N LEU A 319 -29.93 16.72 61.26
CA LEU A 319 -30.54 15.40 61.41
C LEU A 319 -32.03 15.50 61.74
N ALA A 320 -32.40 16.36 62.69
CA ALA A 320 -33.80 16.58 63.07
C ALA A 320 -34.62 17.13 61.90
N LYS A 321 -34.11 18.12 61.17
CA LYS A 321 -34.75 18.68 59.97
C LYS A 321 -34.92 17.61 58.88
N LYS A 322 -33.97 16.70 58.72
CA LYS A 322 -34.00 15.64 57.71
C LYS A 322 -35.00 14.53 58.04
N ILE A 323 -35.14 14.14 59.31
CA ILE A 323 -36.19 13.19 59.75
C ILE A 323 -37.55 13.87 59.86
N GLY A 324 -37.58 15.21 60.00
CA GLY A 324 -38.80 15.98 60.20
C GLY A 324 -39.26 16.04 61.67
N VAL A 325 -38.35 15.75 62.61
CA VAL A 325 -38.65 15.79 64.05
C VAL A 325 -38.66 17.23 64.55
N LYS A 326 -39.76 17.61 65.20
CA LYS A 326 -39.85 18.86 65.96
C LYS A 326 -39.68 18.55 67.45
N PHE A 327 -38.64 19.11 68.06
CA PHE A 327 -38.40 18.99 69.49
C PHE A 327 -39.50 19.70 70.29
N LYS A 328 -39.90 19.11 71.42
CA LYS A 328 -41.07 19.55 72.20
C LYS A 328 -40.76 20.68 73.19
N ARG A 329 -39.54 20.70 73.75
CA ARG A 329 -39.15 21.59 74.86
C ARG A 329 -38.16 22.69 74.46
N TYR A 330 -37.30 22.40 73.50
CA TYR A 330 -36.21 23.29 73.11
C TYR A 330 -36.09 23.38 71.59
N GLN A 331 -35.70 24.55 71.10
CA GLN A 331 -35.36 24.78 69.70
C GLN A 331 -33.84 24.95 69.58
N LEU A 332 -33.22 24.18 68.68
CA LEU A 332 -31.78 24.26 68.40
C LEU A 332 -31.51 25.39 67.40
N VAL A 333 -30.69 26.36 67.79
CA VAL A 333 -30.25 27.46 66.92
C VAL A 333 -28.73 27.36 66.68
N PRO A 334 -28.29 26.82 65.54
CA PRO A 334 -26.88 26.77 65.20
C PRO A 334 -26.38 28.16 64.84
N TYR A 335 -25.42 28.67 65.61
CA TYR A 335 -24.81 30.00 65.41
C TYR A 335 -23.28 29.92 65.52
N GLY A 336 -22.69 28.95 64.81
CA GLY A 336 -21.25 28.68 64.82
C GLY A 336 -20.72 28.50 66.26
N ASN A 337 -19.66 29.22 66.61
CA ASN A 337 -19.03 29.13 67.93
C ASN A 337 -19.89 29.67 69.08
N HIS A 338 -21.01 30.35 68.82
CA HIS A 338 -21.89 30.87 69.87
C HIS A 338 -23.29 30.27 69.74
N SER A 339 -23.36 28.95 69.49
CA SER A 339 -24.64 28.26 69.34
C SER A 339 -25.40 28.21 70.67
N TYR A 340 -26.72 28.23 70.60
CA TYR A 340 -27.59 28.27 71.78
C TYR A 340 -28.89 27.49 71.55
N LEU A 341 -29.61 27.21 72.63
CA LEU A 341 -30.97 26.67 72.60
C LEU A 341 -31.96 27.69 73.16
N GLU A 342 -33.14 27.72 72.57
CA GLU A 342 -34.27 28.50 73.09
C GLU A 342 -35.27 27.54 73.75
N CYS A 343 -35.78 27.90 74.94
CA CYS A 343 -36.85 27.16 75.59
C CYS A 343 -38.19 27.55 74.95
N LEU A 344 -38.98 26.57 74.50
CA LEU A 344 -40.28 26.85 73.87
C LEU A 344 -41.31 27.40 74.86
N ASP A 345 -41.17 27.06 76.15
CA ASP A 345 -42.03 27.53 77.24
C ASP A 345 -41.66 28.95 77.72
N ASP A 346 -40.41 29.38 77.51
CA ASP A 346 -39.91 30.71 77.92
C ASP A 346 -38.93 31.25 76.88
N LYS A 347 -39.46 32.01 75.91
CA LYS A 347 -38.70 32.60 74.81
C LYS A 347 -37.61 33.58 75.25
N ALA A 348 -37.66 34.09 76.49
CA ALA A 348 -36.63 34.98 77.02
C ALA A 348 -35.43 34.22 77.59
N LYS A 349 -35.52 32.89 77.72
CA LYS A 349 -34.48 32.06 78.30
C LYS A 349 -33.62 31.41 77.21
N GLU A 350 -32.58 32.15 76.83
CA GLU A 350 -31.50 31.64 75.99
C GLU A 350 -30.56 30.76 76.82
N LEU A 351 -30.30 29.55 76.31
CA LEU A 351 -29.39 28.58 76.89
C LEU A 351 -28.13 28.48 76.01
N PRO A 352 -27.09 29.29 76.28
CA PRO A 352 -25.87 29.30 75.48
C PRO A 352 -25.09 27.98 75.64
N LEU A 353 -24.71 27.38 74.51
CA LEU A 353 -23.79 26.24 74.42
C LEU A 353 -22.36 26.69 74.09
N TYR A 354 -21.97 27.84 74.61
CA TYR A 354 -20.59 28.34 74.55
C TYR A 354 -20.14 28.79 75.93
N GLY A 355 -18.85 28.60 76.20
CA GLY A 355 -18.20 29.02 77.44
C GLY A 355 -17.08 30.02 77.18
N SER A 356 -16.88 30.97 78.10
CA SER A 356 -15.75 31.90 78.08
C SER A 356 -14.90 31.73 79.33
N GLY A 357 -13.86 30.88 79.26
CA GLY A 357 -12.68 30.87 80.15
C GLY A 357 -12.86 30.79 81.68
N GLY A 358 -12.43 29.67 82.30
CA GLY A 358 -12.00 29.58 83.72
C GLY A 358 -12.67 28.48 84.56
N PHE A 359 -12.11 27.26 84.63
CA PHE A 359 -12.77 26.02 85.13
C PHE A 359 -13.35 26.03 86.57
N ARG A 360 -12.95 26.93 87.48
CA ARG A 360 -13.16 26.70 88.93
C ARG A 360 -14.12 27.59 89.73
N PHE A 361 -14.45 28.83 89.35
CA PHE A 361 -15.20 29.68 90.31
C PHE A 361 -16.25 30.68 89.77
N PHE A 362 -16.42 30.84 88.45
CA PHE A 362 -17.39 31.81 87.88
C PHE A 362 -18.22 31.24 86.71
N TRP A 363 -18.56 29.95 86.72
CA TRP A 363 -19.40 29.38 85.66
C TRP A 363 -20.87 29.70 85.87
N ASP A 364 -21.46 30.30 84.85
CA ASP A 364 -22.90 30.49 84.74
C ASP A 364 -23.57 29.11 84.65
N THR A 365 -24.47 28.83 85.59
CA THR A 365 -25.34 27.64 85.57
C THR A 365 -26.03 27.45 84.21
N LYS A 366 -26.18 28.51 83.41
CA LYS A 366 -26.79 28.46 82.07
C LYS A 366 -26.11 27.48 81.10
N PHE A 367 -24.78 27.35 81.12
CA PHE A 367 -24.09 26.41 80.21
C PHE A 367 -24.39 24.94 80.56
N ASP A 368 -24.43 24.61 81.85
CA ASP A 368 -24.84 23.28 82.32
C ASP A 368 -26.31 22.98 81.99
N HIS A 369 -27.20 23.97 82.16
CA HIS A 369 -28.60 23.84 81.73
C HIS A 369 -28.72 23.66 80.21
N ALA A 370 -27.89 24.36 79.42
CA ALA A 370 -27.86 24.23 77.96
C ALA A 370 -27.41 22.83 77.53
N MET A 371 -26.35 22.28 78.14
CA MET A 371 -25.90 20.91 77.85
C MET A 371 -26.93 19.85 78.24
N VAL A 372 -27.63 20.04 79.37
CA VAL A 372 -28.72 19.15 79.77
C VAL A 372 -29.91 19.25 78.79
N ALA A 373 -30.26 20.45 78.36
CA ALA A 373 -31.29 20.68 77.35
C ALA A 373 -30.90 20.05 75.99
N PHE A 374 -29.64 20.14 75.60
CA PHE A 374 -29.11 19.48 74.40
C PHE A 374 -29.22 17.96 74.49
N LEU A 375 -28.83 17.37 75.63
CA LEU A 375 -28.96 15.93 75.86
C LEU A 375 -30.42 15.47 75.81
N ASP A 376 -31.34 16.32 76.27
CA ASP A 376 -32.76 16.08 76.19
C ASP A 376 -33.30 16.12 74.75
N CYS A 377 -32.82 17.04 73.91
CA CYS A 377 -33.08 17.01 72.46
C CYS A 377 -32.54 15.72 71.83
N LEU A 378 -31.33 15.30 72.20
CA LEU A 378 -30.74 14.07 71.67
C LEU A 378 -31.52 12.82 72.12
N GLN A 379 -32.08 12.83 73.33
CA GLN A 379 -32.96 11.77 73.82
C GLN A 379 -34.31 11.74 73.07
N GLN A 380 -34.92 12.90 72.80
CA GLN A 380 -36.11 12.96 71.94
C GLN A 380 -35.82 12.47 70.52
N PHE A 381 -34.65 12.82 69.98
CA PHE A 381 -34.20 12.30 68.69
C PHE A 381 -34.06 10.77 68.72
N LYS A 382 -33.45 10.22 69.78
CA LYS A 382 -33.34 8.77 69.99
C LYS A 382 -34.70 8.08 69.99
N GLU A 383 -35.68 8.60 70.74
CA GLU A 383 -37.03 8.02 70.82
C GLU A 383 -37.75 8.02 69.47
N GLU A 384 -37.58 9.06 68.65
CA GLU A 384 -38.14 9.10 67.30
C GLU A 384 -37.44 8.15 66.33
N VAL A 385 -36.13 7.93 66.51
CA VAL A 385 -35.37 6.92 65.75
C VAL A 385 -35.80 5.49 66.12
N GLU A 386 -35.95 5.19 67.41
CA GLU A 386 -36.39 3.87 67.91
C GLU A 386 -37.84 3.52 67.51
N LYS A 387 -38.71 4.53 67.34
CA LYS A 387 -40.07 4.32 66.77
C LYS A 387 -40.03 3.90 65.30
N GLY A 388 -39.04 4.37 64.54
CA GLY A 388 -38.89 4.06 63.13
C GLY A 388 -38.30 2.67 62.87
N ASP A 389 -37.53 2.13 63.82
CA ASP A 389 -36.81 0.86 63.65
C ASP A 389 -36.55 0.18 65.01
N SER A 390 -37.29 -0.89 65.32
CA SER A 390 -37.28 -1.52 66.65
C SER A 390 -35.99 -2.25 67.01
N ASN A 391 -35.07 -2.44 66.05
CA ASN A 391 -33.80 -3.13 66.24
C ASN A 391 -32.60 -2.19 66.45
N PHE A 392 -32.79 -0.87 66.30
CA PHE A 392 -31.70 0.09 66.43
C PHE A 392 -31.72 0.81 67.78
N ASN A 393 -30.75 0.50 68.63
CA ASN A 393 -30.52 1.22 69.89
C ASN A 393 -29.19 1.97 69.87
N LEU A 394 -29.21 3.21 70.36
CA LEU A 394 -27.97 3.95 70.62
C LEU A 394 -27.15 3.25 71.72
N PRO A 395 -25.81 3.18 71.57
CA PRO A 395 -24.95 2.39 72.46
C PRO A 395 -24.93 2.91 73.90
N TYR A 396 -25.06 4.22 74.11
CA TYR A 396 -25.06 4.82 75.45
C TYR A 396 -26.44 5.35 75.83
N ARG A 397 -26.94 4.95 76.99
CA ARG A 397 -28.22 5.44 77.53
C ARG A 397 -28.03 6.83 78.15
N MET A 398 -28.99 7.73 77.93
CA MET A 398 -28.94 9.12 78.39
C MET A 398 -30.14 9.39 79.30
N GLU A 399 -29.91 9.91 80.50
CA GLU A 399 -30.98 10.26 81.44
C GLU A 399 -30.61 11.49 82.26
N LYS A 400 -31.46 12.53 82.24
CA LYS A 400 -31.39 13.74 83.10
C LYS A 400 -29.98 14.36 83.25
N GLY A 401 -29.23 14.47 82.15
CA GLY A 401 -27.88 15.08 82.14
C GLY A 401 -26.74 14.12 82.49
N LYS A 402 -27.01 12.82 82.56
CA LYS A 402 -26.02 11.76 82.79
C LYS A 402 -26.05 10.76 81.64
N ILE A 403 -24.87 10.25 81.28
CA ILE A 403 -24.67 9.25 80.24
C ILE A 403 -24.14 7.98 80.91
N TYR A 404 -24.80 6.86 80.64
CA TYR A 404 -24.52 5.57 81.22
C TYR A 404 -23.69 4.73 80.26
N ASP A 405 -22.60 4.18 80.77
CA ASP A 405 -21.76 3.23 80.06
C ASP A 405 -22.14 1.80 80.46
N SER A 406 -22.65 1.02 79.49
CA SER A 406 -23.03 -0.38 79.70
C SER A 406 -21.83 -1.29 79.97
N SER A 407 -20.61 -0.88 79.60
CA SER A 407 -19.40 -1.71 79.71
C SER A 407 -18.66 -1.56 81.04
N GLU A 408 -18.64 -0.35 81.61
CA GLU A 408 -17.89 -0.05 82.86
C GLU A 408 -18.80 0.22 84.07
N ASN A 409 -20.13 0.15 83.91
CA ASN A 409 -21.12 0.52 84.92
C ASN A 409 -20.90 1.94 85.50
N GLY A 410 -20.28 2.81 84.69
CA GLY A 410 -19.92 4.19 85.04
C GLY A 410 -21.01 5.17 84.64
N VAL A 411 -21.29 6.14 85.53
CA VAL A 411 -22.25 7.22 85.28
C VAL A 411 -21.49 8.52 85.10
N TYR A 412 -21.48 9.06 83.88
CA TYR A 412 -20.76 10.28 83.56
C TYR A 412 -21.73 11.45 83.39
N SER A 413 -21.49 12.54 84.13
CA SER A 413 -22.31 13.75 84.03
C SER A 413 -21.84 14.64 82.88
N ILE A 414 -22.78 15.23 82.15
CA ILE A 414 -22.47 16.26 81.13
C ILE A 414 -22.27 17.65 81.75
N ARG A 415 -22.66 17.85 83.01
CA ARG A 415 -22.48 19.11 83.74
C ARG A 415 -21.01 19.29 84.11
N ILE A 416 -20.54 20.53 84.06
CA ILE A 416 -19.20 20.91 84.53
C ILE A 416 -19.20 21.09 86.06
N GLN A 417 -20.31 21.58 86.64
CA GLN A 417 -20.41 21.75 88.09
C GLN A 417 -20.29 20.41 88.84
N PHE A 418 -19.44 20.41 89.88
CA PHE A 418 -19.13 19.24 90.71
C PHE A 418 -18.62 18.03 89.93
N ASN A 419 -17.95 18.24 88.79
CA ASN A 419 -17.46 17.18 87.92
C ASN A 419 -15.94 17.31 87.68
N SER A 420 -15.28 16.19 87.34
CA SER A 420 -13.89 16.22 86.89
C SER A 420 -13.81 16.50 85.40
N GLU A 421 -12.75 17.18 84.96
CA GLU A 421 -12.48 17.44 83.53
C GLU A 421 -12.45 16.14 82.70
N GLU A 422 -11.95 15.04 83.29
CA GLU A 422 -11.86 13.72 82.67
C GLU A 422 -13.24 13.06 82.49
N HIS A 423 -14.09 13.08 83.52
CA HIS A 423 -15.44 12.53 83.42
C HIS A 423 -16.33 13.34 82.49
N TRP A 424 -16.18 14.67 82.49
CA TRP A 424 -16.86 15.54 81.54
C TRP A 424 -16.45 15.24 80.10
N THR A 425 -15.14 15.12 79.82
CA THR A 425 -14.64 14.77 78.48
C THR A 425 -15.12 13.39 78.03
N LYS A 426 -15.18 12.41 78.95
CA LYS A 426 -15.69 11.07 78.66
C LYS A 426 -17.19 11.10 78.33
N ALA A 427 -18.00 11.88 79.06
CA ALA A 427 -19.41 12.10 78.74
C ALA A 427 -19.60 12.70 77.34
N LEU A 428 -18.82 13.74 77.00
CA LEU A 428 -18.88 14.38 75.68
C LEU A 428 -18.46 13.44 74.55
N LYS A 429 -17.45 12.60 74.78
CA LYS A 429 -17.05 11.56 73.83
C LYS A 429 -18.20 10.58 73.57
N TYR A 430 -18.89 10.12 74.61
CA TYR A 430 -20.02 9.20 74.47
C TYR A 430 -21.24 9.84 73.79
N MET A 431 -21.50 11.11 74.07
CA MET A 431 -22.51 11.89 73.34
C MET A 431 -22.18 11.97 71.84
N LEU A 432 -20.93 12.27 71.46
CA LEU A 432 -20.50 12.29 70.07
C LEU A 432 -20.59 10.90 69.42
N THR A 433 -20.28 9.83 70.16
CA THR A 433 -20.48 8.47 69.66
C THR A 433 -21.96 8.20 69.39
N ASN A 434 -22.87 8.56 70.30
CA ASN A 434 -24.31 8.44 70.07
C ASN A 434 -24.77 9.22 68.82
N LEU A 435 -24.27 10.44 68.63
CA LEU A 435 -24.55 11.23 67.43
C LEU A 435 -23.99 10.59 66.15
N LYS A 436 -22.81 9.96 66.22
CA LYS A 436 -22.24 9.21 65.10
C LYS A 436 -23.09 7.99 64.73
N TRP A 437 -23.60 7.27 65.72
CA TRP A 437 -24.52 6.15 65.49
C TRP A 437 -25.85 6.65 64.90
N GLY A 438 -26.40 7.75 65.41
CA GLY A 438 -27.58 8.39 64.82
C GLY A 438 -27.35 8.85 63.38
N LEU A 439 -26.17 9.42 63.08
CA LEU A 439 -25.77 9.78 61.72
C LEU A 439 -25.72 8.57 60.79
N ALA A 440 -25.14 7.46 61.25
CA ALA A 440 -25.03 6.22 60.50
C ALA A 440 -26.41 5.62 60.19
N TRP A 441 -27.32 5.61 61.17
CA TRP A 441 -28.69 5.14 60.98
C TRP A 441 -29.50 6.01 60.03
N VAL A 442 -29.43 7.34 60.18
CA VAL A 442 -30.06 8.26 59.24
C VAL A 442 -29.51 7.98 57.84
N SER A 443 -28.20 7.81 57.71
CA SER A 443 -27.56 7.51 56.43
C SER A 443 -28.01 6.19 55.80
N SER A 444 -28.19 5.11 56.58
CA SER A 444 -28.65 3.82 56.07
C SER A 444 -30.10 3.86 55.62
N GLN A 445 -30.98 4.49 56.40
CA GLN A 445 -32.40 4.65 56.07
C GLN A 445 -32.65 5.41 54.76
N PHE A 446 -31.72 6.28 54.35
CA PHE A 446 -31.80 6.96 53.05
C PHE A 446 -31.11 6.19 51.92
N ALA A 447 -30.11 5.35 52.21
CA ALA A 447 -29.54 4.45 51.22
C ALA A 447 -30.59 3.43 50.75
N ASP A 448 -31.40 2.90 51.68
CA ASP A 448 -32.45 1.91 51.40
C ASP A 448 -33.68 2.47 50.66
N LYS A 449 -33.90 3.80 50.70
CA LYS A 449 -34.96 4.47 49.93
C LYS A 449 -34.57 4.81 48.49
N LEU A 450 -33.30 4.69 48.13
CA LEU A 450 -32.76 4.96 46.80
C LEU A 450 -32.62 3.68 45.95
N THR A 451 -32.69 2.52 46.58
CA THR A 451 -32.96 1.20 45.95
C THR A 451 -34.45 0.95 45.90
#